data_AF-A0A428GXL2-F1
#
_entry.id   AF-A0A428GXL2-F1
#
_cell.length_a   1.000
_cell.length_b   1.000
_cell.length_c   1.000
_cell.angle_alpha   90.00
_cell.angle_beta   90.00
_cell.angle_gamma   90.00
#
_symmetry.space_group_name_H-M   'P 1'
#
loop_
_entity.id
_entity.type
_entity.pdbx_description
1 polymer ?
#
loop_
_entity_poly.entity_id
_entity_poly.type
_entity_poly.pdbx_seq_one_letter_code
_entity_poly.pdbx_strand_id
1 'polypeptide(L)'
;MALELFGDSFKAELFEELVELNKQALAEAKRQVSQKTTWVTITELKAKTGWGRSTLEAWRDQGKFRSMQKAKGGKYLYDLEDALRFCRSLAK
;
A
#
# COMPACT_ATOMS: atom_id res chain seq x y z
N MET A 1 12.12 25.90 31.31
CA MET A 1 11.56 25.32 30.06
C MET A 1 10.14 24.86 30.33
N ALA A 2 9.18 25.12 29.45
CA ALA A 2 7.75 24.89 29.72
C ALA A 2 7.43 23.46 30.20
N LEU A 3 8.18 22.45 29.77
CA LEU A 3 8.02 21.04 30.18
C LEU A 3 8.40 20.73 31.64
N GLU A 4 9.15 21.59 32.33
CA GLU A 4 9.47 21.43 33.75
C GLU A 4 8.46 22.11 34.68
N LEU A 5 7.54 22.92 34.12
CA LEU A 5 6.46 23.58 34.85
C LEU A 5 5.21 22.69 34.99
N PHE A 6 5.09 21.66 34.18
CA PHE A 6 3.94 20.75 34.19
C PHE A 6 4.35 19.39 34.75
N GLY A 7 3.59 18.93 35.75
CA GLY A 7 3.85 17.68 36.47
C GLY A 7 3.76 16.44 35.57
N ASP A 8 4.19 15.30 36.11
CA ASP A 8 4.31 14.06 35.33
C ASP A 8 2.98 13.57 34.75
N SER A 9 1.84 13.95 35.33
CA SER A 9 0.51 13.69 34.77
C SER A 9 0.27 14.38 33.43
N PHE A 10 0.64 15.66 33.31
CA PHE A 10 0.50 16.41 32.06
C PHE A 10 1.39 15.83 30.95
N LYS A 11 2.59 15.37 31.31
CA LYS A 11 3.50 14.72 30.35
C LYS A 11 2.94 13.39 29.84
N ALA A 12 2.28 12.62 30.71
CA ALA A 12 1.63 11.37 30.33
C ALA A 12 0.45 11.61 29.38
N GLU A 13 -0.44 12.56 29.71
CA GLU A 13 -1.57 12.94 28.86
C GLU A 13 -1.10 13.47 27.49
N LEU A 14 -0.13 14.39 27.49
CA LEU A 14 0.45 14.91 26.25
C LEU A 14 1.08 13.80 25.39
N PHE A 15 1.74 12.82 26.02
CA PHE A 15 2.32 11.71 25.29
C PHE A 15 1.25 10.80 24.67
N GLU A 16 0.16 10.51 25.40
CA GLU A 16 -0.97 9.75 24.86
C GLU A 16 -1.62 10.46 23.67
N GLU A 17 -1.85 11.77 23.77
CA GLU A 17 -2.38 12.58 22.66
C GLU A 17 -1.46 12.56 21.44
N LEU A 18 -0.15 12.69 21.63
CA LEU A 18 0.83 12.61 20.54
C LEU A 18 0.86 11.23 19.88
N VAL A 19 0.70 10.16 20.67
CA VAL A 19 0.62 8.80 20.16
C VAL A 19 -0.65 8.60 19.35
N GLU A 20 -1.80 9.06 19.83
CA GLU A 20 -3.07 9.05 19.08
C GLU A 20 -2.96 9.82 17.77
N LEU A 21 -2.42 11.04 17.80
CA LEU A 21 -2.22 11.87 16.61
C LEU A 21 -1.31 11.18 15.59
N ASN A 22 -0.26 10.49 16.05
CA ASN A 22 0.64 9.74 15.18
C ASN A 22 -0.05 8.53 14.53
N LYS A 23 -0.90 7.80 15.26
CA LYS A 23 -1.71 6.72 14.67
C LYS A 23 -2.62 7.26 13.56
N GLN A 24 -3.26 8.41 13.78
CA GLN A 24 -4.14 9.05 12.81
C GLN A 24 -3.35 9.52 11.56
N ALA A 25 -2.20 10.16 11.77
CA ALA A 25 -1.31 10.58 10.67
C ALA A 25 -0.84 9.38 9.83
N LEU A 26 -0.49 8.26 10.47
CA LEU A 26 -0.13 7.01 9.79
C LEU A 26 -1.31 6.41 9.02
N ALA A 27 -2.52 6.46 9.56
CA ALA A 27 -3.71 5.96 8.87
C ALA A 27 -4.00 6.80 7.61
N GLU A 28 -3.92 8.12 7.71
CA GLU A 28 -4.14 9.03 6.58
C GLU A 28 -3.02 8.91 5.54
N ALA A 29 -1.76 8.76 5.95
CA ALA A 29 -0.65 8.49 5.03
C ALA A 29 -0.87 7.18 4.26
N LYS A 30 -1.30 6.10 4.93
CA LYS A 30 -1.66 4.84 4.28
C LYS A 30 -2.83 5.01 3.31
N ARG A 31 -3.82 5.83 3.66
CA ARG A 31 -4.98 6.14 2.80
C ARG A 31 -4.57 6.92 1.56
N GLN A 32 -3.64 7.87 1.68
CA GLN A 32 -3.13 8.64 0.54
C GLN A 32 -2.26 7.77 -0.38
N VAL A 33 -1.47 6.86 0.19
CA VAL A 33 -0.71 5.87 -0.60
C VAL A 33 -1.68 4.94 -1.33
N SER A 34 -2.73 4.42 -0.68
CA SER A 34 -3.70 3.53 -1.36
C SER A 34 -4.52 4.22 -2.46
N GLN A 35 -4.49 5.55 -2.53
CA GLN A 35 -5.09 6.31 -3.63
C GLN A 35 -4.12 6.47 -4.82
N LYS A 36 -2.80 6.30 -4.60
CA LYS A 36 -1.79 6.39 -5.66
C LYS A 36 -1.66 5.05 -6.38
N THR A 37 -2.38 4.90 -7.49
CA THR A 37 -2.21 3.76 -8.38
C THR A 37 -0.81 3.74 -8.97
N THR A 38 0.00 2.77 -8.53
CA THR A 38 1.35 2.57 -9.05
C THR A 38 1.32 1.53 -10.17
N TRP A 39 1.47 2.01 -11.40
CA TRP A 39 1.50 1.15 -12.59
C TRP A 39 2.90 0.59 -12.83
N VAL A 40 3.06 -0.72 -12.71
CA VAL A 40 4.33 -1.43 -12.85
C VAL A 40 4.32 -2.40 -14.04
N THR A 41 5.51 -2.77 -14.49
CA THR A 41 5.68 -3.83 -15.50
C THR A 41 5.51 -5.22 -14.90
N ILE A 42 5.34 -6.26 -15.74
CA ILE A 42 5.27 -7.65 -15.29
C ILE A 42 6.54 -8.10 -14.54
N THR A 43 7.71 -7.55 -14.90
CA THR A 43 9.00 -7.87 -14.27
C THR A 43 9.04 -7.37 -12.83
N GLU A 44 8.63 -6.12 -12.61
CA GLU A 44 8.54 -5.52 -11.28
C GLU A 44 7.45 -6.19 -10.44
N LEU A 45 6.31 -6.51 -11.06
CA LEU A 45 5.23 -7.21 -10.38
C LEU A 45 5.68 -8.58 -9.87
N LYS A 46 6.41 -9.35 -10.69
CA LYS A 46 7.02 -10.61 -10.27
C LYS A 46 7.99 -10.41 -9.10
N ALA A 47 8.87 -9.41 -9.17
CA ALA A 47 9.83 -9.13 -8.12
C ALA A 47 9.16 -8.78 -6.77
N LYS A 48 8.02 -8.09 -6.81
CA LYS A 48 7.28 -7.68 -5.60
C LYS A 48 6.33 -8.74 -5.05
N THR A 49 5.73 -9.55 -5.91
CA THR A 49 4.71 -10.54 -5.51
C THR A 49 5.30 -11.92 -5.26
N GLY A 50 6.48 -12.24 -5.81
CA GLY A 50 7.10 -13.56 -5.74
C GLY A 50 6.47 -14.61 -6.67
N TRP A 51 5.38 -14.28 -7.37
CA TRP A 51 4.66 -15.21 -8.23
C TRP A 51 5.26 -15.31 -9.63
N GLY A 52 5.07 -16.47 -10.26
CA GLY A 52 5.50 -16.72 -11.64
C GLY A 52 4.76 -15.84 -12.65
N ARG A 53 5.44 -15.52 -13.76
CA ARG A 53 4.88 -14.68 -14.83
C ARG A 53 3.59 -15.25 -15.41
N SER A 54 3.56 -16.55 -15.72
CA SER A 54 2.40 -17.22 -16.29
C SER A 54 1.19 -17.14 -15.37
N THR A 55 1.39 -17.30 -14.07
CA THR A 55 0.35 -17.18 -13.04
C THR A 55 -0.22 -15.77 -12.99
N LEU A 56 0.66 -14.75 -12.99
CA LEU A 56 0.25 -13.35 -12.98
C LEU A 56 -0.50 -12.97 -14.28
N GLU A 57 -0.06 -13.45 -15.44
CA GLU A 57 -0.74 -13.22 -16.72
C GLU A 57 -2.11 -13.93 -16.76
N ALA A 58 -2.22 -15.15 -16.23
CA ALA A 58 -3.51 -15.84 -16.12
C ALA A 58 -4.51 -15.10 -15.21
N TRP A 59 -4.05 -14.57 -14.08
CA TRP A 59 -4.90 -13.77 -13.18
C TRP A 59 -5.29 -12.42 -13.77
N ARG A 60 -4.40 -11.81 -14.56
CA ARG A 60 -4.73 -10.63 -15.37
C ARG A 60 -5.86 -10.94 -16.33
N ASP A 61 -5.75 -12.04 -17.08
CA ASP A 61 -6.75 -12.44 -18.08
C ASP A 61 -8.09 -12.80 -17.46
N GLN A 62 -8.08 -13.25 -16.20
CA GLN A 62 -9.28 -13.45 -15.37
C GLN A 62 -9.82 -12.18 -14.70
N GLY A 63 -9.16 -11.02 -14.89
CA GLY A 63 -9.57 -9.75 -14.30
C GLY A 63 -9.43 -9.68 -12.78
N LYS A 64 -8.51 -10.44 -12.16
CA LYS A 64 -8.33 -10.50 -10.70
C LYS A 64 -7.75 -9.22 -10.09
N PHE A 65 -7.09 -8.40 -10.90
CA PHE A 65 -6.56 -7.09 -10.52
C PHE A 65 -6.52 -6.18 -11.73
N ARG A 66 -6.45 -4.87 -11.48
CA ARG A 66 -6.39 -3.83 -12.52
C ARG A 66 -5.12 -3.96 -13.36
N SER A 67 -5.30 -3.93 -14.67
CA SER A 67 -4.23 -3.84 -15.66
C SER A 67 -4.63 -2.90 -16.79
N MET A 68 -3.65 -2.29 -17.45
CA MET A 68 -3.89 -1.41 -18.58
C MET A 68 -2.82 -1.60 -19.65
N GLN A 69 -3.15 -1.26 -20.90
CA GLN A 69 -2.19 -1.10 -21.97
C GLN A 69 -2.10 0.38 -22.33
N LYS A 70 -0.88 0.92 -22.47
CA LYS A 70 -0.69 2.31 -22.94
C LYS A 70 -1.12 2.51 -24.40
N ALA A 71 -1.02 1.47 -25.23
CA ALA A 71 -1.42 1.46 -26.62
C ALA A 71 -1.99 0.09 -26.99
N LYS A 72 -2.89 0.03 -27.97
CA LYS A 72 -3.52 -1.23 -28.42
C LYS A 72 -2.45 -2.23 -28.89
N GLY A 73 -2.32 -3.37 -28.20
CA GLY A 73 -1.29 -4.38 -28.48
C GLY A 73 0.07 -4.12 -27.82
N GLY A 74 0.18 -3.08 -26.98
CA GLY A 74 1.38 -2.77 -26.22
C GLY A 74 1.56 -3.65 -24.98
N LYS A 75 2.68 -3.46 -24.29
CA LYS A 75 2.96 -4.14 -23.01
C LYS A 75 1.92 -3.74 -21.95
N TYR A 76 1.46 -4.73 -21.18
CA TYR A 76 0.60 -4.50 -20.03
C TYR A 76 1.37 -3.85 -18.89
N LEU A 77 0.71 -2.89 -18.24
CA LEU A 77 1.04 -2.37 -16.93
C LEU A 77 0.00 -2.87 -15.92
N TYR A 78 0.44 -3.01 -14.69
CA TYR A 78 -0.31 -3.64 -13.61
C TYR A 78 -0.41 -2.69 -12.44
N ASP A 79 -1.58 -2.59 -11.83
CA ASP A 79 -1.72 -1.89 -10.56
C ASP A 79 -1.06 -2.74 -9.47
N LEU A 80 0.08 -2.25 -8.97
CA LEU A 80 0.88 -2.97 -7.99
C LEU A 80 0.09 -3.22 -6.70
N GLU A 81 -0.68 -2.23 -6.24
CA GLU A 81 -1.35 -2.32 -4.94
C GLU A 81 -2.52 -3.30 -5.00
N ASP A 82 -3.27 -3.27 -6.10
CA ASP A 82 -4.40 -4.17 -6.33
C ASP A 82 -3.92 -5.62 -6.53
N ALA A 83 -2.84 -5.81 -7.29
CA ALA A 83 -2.24 -7.12 -7.47
C ALA A 83 -1.66 -7.68 -6.15
N LEU A 84 -0.99 -6.84 -5.33
CA LEU A 84 -0.51 -7.26 -4.01
C LEU A 84 -1.66 -7.58 -3.06
N ARG A 85 -2.75 -6.82 -3.10
CA ARG A 85 -3.98 -7.10 -2.33
C ARG A 85 -4.54 -8.48 -2.69
N PHE A 86 -4.65 -8.77 -3.99
CA PHE A 86 -5.10 -10.06 -4.46
C PHE A 86 -4.14 -11.19 -4.03
N CYS A 87 -2.83 -11.02 -4.21
CA CYS A 87 -1.84 -12.01 -3.78
C CYS A 87 -1.93 -12.31 -2.27
N ARG A 88 -2.14 -11.29 -1.42
CA ARG A 88 -2.34 -11.48 0.03
C ARG A 88 -3.63 -12.25 0.35
N SER A 89 -4.67 -12.11 -0.48
CA SER A 89 -5.92 -12.87 -0.28
C SER A 89 -5.76 -14.37 -0.58
N LEU A 90 -4.77 -14.75 -1.38
CA LEU A 90 -4.44 -16.14 -1.72
C LEU A 90 -3.53 -16.81 -0.68
N ALA A 91 -2.80 -16.04 0.11
CA ALA A 91 -1.90 -16.55 1.16
C ALA A 91 -2.64 -16.89 2.48
N LYS A 92 -3.95 -17.10 2.41
CA LYS A 92 -4.81 -17.50 3.54
C LYS A 92 -4.96 -19.01 3.61
#